data_AF-A0A946YDM2-F1
#
_entry.id   AF-A0A946YDM2-F1
#
_cell.length_a   1.000
_cell.length_b   1.000
_cell.length_c   1.000
_cell.angle_alpha   90.00
_cell.angle_beta   90.00
_cell.angle_gamma   90.00
#
_symmetry.space_group_name_H-M   'P 1'
#
loop_
_entity.id
_entity.type
_entity.pdbx_description
1 polymer ?
#
loop_
_entity_poly.entity_id
_entity_poly.type
_entity_poly.pdbx_seq_one_letter_code
_entity_poly.pdbx_strand_id
1 'polypeptide(L)'
;LEHKQISQAVIYGDSLPFNIAVIVLSETNTEIKEIEELIDRSNKSLPDYAKVSHYIIADEPFSFEADTLTANGRVKRTKVYEIHLEKIQALTESYNSITAAV
;
A
#
# COMPACT_ATOMS: atom_id res chain seq x y z
N LEU A 1 14.07 -18.10 3.29
CA LEU A 1 14.11 -16.62 3.38
C LEU A 1 12.70 -16.16 3.67
N GLU A 2 12.33 -16.14 4.96
CA GLU A 2 11.06 -15.56 5.41
C GLU A 2 11.25 -14.04 5.45
N HIS A 3 10.67 -13.32 4.49
CA HIS A 3 10.74 -11.87 4.47
C HIS A 3 9.77 -11.30 5.50
N LYS A 4 10.31 -10.91 6.66
CA LYS A 4 9.53 -10.45 7.82
C LYS A 4 9.27 -8.94 7.84
N GLN A 5 9.70 -8.17 6.85
CA GLN A 5 9.68 -6.69 6.93
C GLN A 5 8.29 -6.07 6.80
N ILE A 6 7.33 -6.74 6.16
CA ILE A 6 5.94 -6.26 6.02
C ILE A 6 5.05 -7.14 6.88
N SER A 7 4.37 -6.55 7.87
CA SER A 7 3.46 -7.26 8.78
C SER A 7 2.05 -7.33 8.22
N GLN A 8 1.59 -6.23 7.62
CA GLN A 8 0.25 -6.10 7.06
C GLN A 8 0.32 -5.27 5.78
N ALA A 9 -0.53 -5.60 4.80
CA ALA A 9 -0.66 -4.79 3.61
C ALA A 9 -2.08 -4.88 3.03
N VAL A 10 -2.49 -3.81 2.35
CA VAL A 10 -3.70 -3.78 1.54
C VAL A 10 -3.43 -3.05 0.24
N ILE A 11 -3.96 -3.56 -0.87
CA ILE A 11 -3.78 -2.97 -2.20
C ILE A 11 -5.09 -2.32 -2.64
N TYR A 12 -4.98 -1.17 -3.31
CA TYR A 12 -6.07 -0.43 -3.95
C TYR A 12 -5.77 -0.24 -5.44
N GLY A 13 -6.76 -0.43 -6.31
CA GLY A 13 -6.56 -0.34 -7.77
C GLY A 13 -7.84 -0.17 -8.59
N ASP A 14 -8.99 -0.66 -8.10
CA ASP A 14 -10.25 -0.74 -8.87
C ASP A 14 -10.80 0.60 -9.39
N SER A 15 -10.31 1.75 -8.91
CA SER A 15 -10.72 3.08 -9.39
C SER A 15 -9.56 4.07 -9.45
N LEU A 16 -8.33 3.54 -9.49
CA LEU A 16 -7.10 4.32 -9.53
C LEU A 16 -6.36 4.03 -10.84
N PRO A 17 -5.58 4.99 -11.36
CA PRO A 17 -4.79 4.77 -12.58
C PRO A 17 -3.69 3.70 -12.42
N PHE A 18 -3.34 3.32 -11.19
CA PHE A 18 -2.36 2.30 -10.85
C PHE A 18 -2.68 1.68 -9.48
N ASN A 19 -2.07 0.52 -9.19
CA ASN A 19 -2.22 -0.10 -7.88
C ASN A 19 -1.32 0.59 -6.84
N ILE A 20 -1.91 0.88 -5.68
CA ILE A 20 -1.24 1.44 -4.51
C ILE A 20 -1.32 0.44 -3.36
N ALA A 21 -0.19 0.11 -2.76
CA ALA A 21 -0.15 -0.66 -1.52
C ALA A 21 -0.04 0.25 -0.30
N VAL A 22 -0.92 0.08 0.70
CA VAL A 22 -0.69 0.60 2.05
C VAL A 22 -0.04 -0.52 2.86
N ILE A 23 1.13 -0.24 3.43
CA ILE A 23 2.02 -1.23 4.02
C ILE A 23 2.29 -0.85 5.48
N VAL A 24 2.14 -1.81 6.38
CA VAL A 24 2.63 -1.74 7.76
C VAL A 24 3.94 -2.49 7.83
N LEU A 25 4.98 -1.82 8.30
CA LEU A 25 6.29 -2.44 8.51
C LEU A 25 6.30 -3.23 9.81
N SER A 26 7.00 -4.36 9.84
CA SER A 26 7.21 -5.13 11.06
C SER A 26 8.29 -4.52 11.95
N GLU A 27 9.21 -3.76 11.36
CA GLU A 27 10.32 -3.10 12.05
C GLU A 27 10.44 -1.65 11.60
N THR A 28 10.68 -0.74 12.54
CA THR A 28 10.75 0.71 12.30
C THR A 28 12.00 1.15 11.53
N ASN A 29 13.03 0.32 11.45
CA ASN A 29 14.30 0.62 10.78
C ASN A 29 14.44 -0.09 9.42
N THR A 30 13.33 -0.48 8.80
CA THR A 30 13.36 -1.08 7.46
C THR A 30 13.78 -0.03 6.44
N GLU A 31 14.86 -0.29 5.70
CA GLU A 31 15.33 0.61 4.64
C GLU A 31 14.37 0.63 3.45
N ILE A 32 14.21 1.79 2.81
CA ILE A 32 13.38 1.97 1.60
C ILE A 32 13.73 0.92 0.53
N LYS A 33 15.03 0.67 0.33
CA LYS A 33 15.51 -0.30 -0.65
C LYS A 33 14.98 -1.71 -0.38
N GLU A 34 14.88 -2.13 0.89
CA GLU A 34 14.34 -3.45 1.22
C GLU A 34 12.85 -3.55 0.87
N ILE A 35 12.10 -2.47 1.07
CA ILE A 35 10.67 -2.38 0.73
C ILE A 35 10.49 -2.47 -0.79
N GLU A 36 11.29 -1.72 -1.55
CA GLU A 36 11.27 -1.75 -3.02
C GLU A 36 11.61 -3.14 -3.56
N GLU A 37 12.65 -3.79 -3.02
CA GLU A 37 13.00 -5.15 -3.43
C GLU A 37 11.87 -6.17 -3.12
N LEU A 38 11.14 -5.99 -2.02
CA LEU A 38 9.98 -6.83 -1.68
C LEU A 38 8.82 -6.64 -2.65
N ILE A 39 8.51 -5.39 -2.99
CA ILE A 39 7.47 -5.05 -3.96
C ILE A 39 7.85 -5.60 -5.33
N ASP A 40 9.10 -5.42 -5.77
CA ASP A 40 9.60 -5.95 -7.05
C ASP A 40 9.51 -7.47 -7.12
N ARG A 41 9.92 -8.18 -6.06
CA ARG A 41 9.79 -9.63 -5.98
C ARG A 41 8.33 -10.07 -6.08
N SER A 42 7.42 -9.37 -5.41
CA SER A 42 5.98 -9.65 -5.46
C SER A 42 5.43 -9.42 -6.87
N ASN A 43 5.75 -8.27 -7.47
CA ASN A 43 5.34 -7.87 -8.81
C ASN A 43 5.80 -8.83 -9.91
N LYS A 44 6.94 -9.52 -9.75
CA LYS A 44 7.40 -10.55 -10.71
C LYS A 44 6.44 -11.73 -10.85
N SER A 45 5.65 -12.01 -9.81
CA SER A 45 4.66 -13.10 -9.81
C SER A 45 3.26 -12.65 -10.21
N LEU A 46 3.05 -11.34 -10.39
CA LEU A 46 1.74 -10.76 -10.67
C LEU A 46 1.59 -10.39 -12.15
N PRO A 47 0.39 -10.55 -12.73
CA PRO A 47 0.06 -9.96 -14.03
C PRO A 47 0.25 -8.44 -14.03
N ASP A 48 0.51 -7.85 -15.19
CA ASP A 48 0.81 -6.41 -15.32
C ASP A 48 -0.26 -5.52 -14.66
N TYR A 49 -1.54 -5.85 -14.83
CA TYR A 49 -2.65 -5.09 -14.25
C TYR A 49 -2.72 -5.17 -12.71
N ALA A 50 -2.06 -6.15 -12.09
CA ALA A 50 -2.07 -6.37 -10.63
C ALA A 50 -0.79 -5.89 -9.94
N LYS A 51 0.21 -5.44 -10.71
CA LYS A 51 1.48 -4.95 -10.15
C LYS A 51 1.26 -3.67 -9.35
N VAL A 52 1.90 -3.60 -8.18
CA VAL A 52 1.94 -2.42 -7.31
C VAL A 52 2.97 -1.45 -7.86
N SER A 53 2.54 -0.25 -8.23
CA SER A 53 3.44 0.79 -8.78
C SER A 53 3.83 1.83 -7.74
N HIS A 54 2.99 2.04 -6.73
CA HIS A 54 3.22 2.99 -5.65
C HIS A 54 2.87 2.35 -4.31
N TYR A 55 3.46 2.87 -3.23
CA TYR A 55 3.14 2.41 -1.89
C TYR A 55 3.14 3.56 -0.89
N ILE A 56 2.43 3.34 0.21
CA ILE A 56 2.35 4.23 1.38
C ILE A 56 2.74 3.39 2.59
N ILE A 57 3.66 3.92 3.41
CA ILE A 57 3.93 3.34 4.72
C ILE A 57 2.90 3.90 5.71
N ALA A 58 2.16 3.00 6.34
CA ALA A 58 1.20 3.35 7.38
C ALA A 58 1.94 3.79 8.65
N ASP A 59 1.48 4.89 9.24
CA ASP A 59 2.09 5.45 10.45
C ASP A 59 1.79 4.58 11.69
N GLU A 60 0.66 3.87 11.67
CA GLU A 60 0.25 2.92 12.71
C GLU A 60 -0.16 1.57 12.11
N PRO A 61 0.02 0.45 12.83
CA PRO A 61 -0.48 -0.86 12.42
C PRO A 61 -2.01 -0.91 12.29
N PHE A 62 -2.53 -1.81 11.46
CA PHE A 62 -3.97 -2.04 11.44
C PHE A 62 -4.38 -2.77 12.72
N SER A 63 -5.39 -2.23 13.39
CA SER A 63 -5.80 -2.60 14.74
C SER A 63 -7.33 -2.58 14.87
N PHE A 64 -7.84 -3.24 15.92
CA PHE A 64 -9.26 -3.19 16.23
C PHE A 64 -9.65 -1.82 16.80
N GLU A 65 -8.74 -1.19 17.54
CA GLU A 65 -8.89 0.13 18.15
C GLU A 65 -9.08 1.23 17.10
N ALA A 66 -8.35 1.16 15.98
CA ALA A 66 -8.48 2.08 14.85
C ALA A 66 -9.64 1.73 13.90
N ASP A 67 -10.45 0.69 14.20
CA ASP A 67 -11.50 0.12 13.35
C ASP A 67 -10.99 -0.30 11.94
N THR A 68 -9.68 -0.53 11.81
CA THR A 68 -9.06 -0.96 10.54
C THR A 68 -9.06 -2.47 10.37
N LEU A 69 -9.44 -3.23 11.41
CA LEU A 69 -9.69 -4.66 11.37
C LEU A 69 -11.17 -4.98 11.64
N THR A 70 -11.71 -5.96 10.93
CA THR A 70 -12.99 -6.59 11.26
C THR A 70 -12.86 -7.43 12.53
N ALA A 71 -13.98 -7.81 13.15
CA ALA A 71 -13.99 -8.65 14.37
C ALA A 71 -13.24 -10.00 14.25
N ASN A 72 -13.01 -10.50 13.03
CA ASN A 72 -12.22 -11.70 12.77
C ASN A 72 -10.79 -11.42 12.25
N GLY A 73 -10.31 -10.18 12.40
CA GLY A 73 -8.94 -9.78 12.08
C GLY A 73 -8.65 -9.51 10.61
N ARG A 74 -9.66 -9.46 9.73
CA ARG A 74 -9.45 -9.08 8.32
C ARG A 74 -9.35 -7.57 8.19
N VAL A 75 -8.49 -7.09 7.28
CA VAL A 75 -8.36 -5.65 7.02
C VAL A 75 -9.66 -5.08 6.45
N LYS A 76 -10.18 -4.05 7.11
CA LYS A 76 -11.35 -3.27 6.68
C LYS A 76 -10.89 -2.23 5.65
N ARG A 77 -10.79 -2.65 4.38
CA ARG A 77 -10.24 -1.86 3.27
C ARG A 77 -10.81 -0.44 3.18
N THR A 78 -12.11 -0.28 3.40
CA THR A 78 -12.76 1.06 3.36
C THR A 78 -12.20 1.99 4.43
N LYS A 79 -12.02 1.50 5.67
CA LYS A 79 -11.51 2.32 6.76
C LYS A 79 -10.05 2.69 6.57
N VAL A 80 -9.23 1.74 6.12
CA VAL A 80 -7.83 2.01 5.79
C VAL A 80 -7.72 3.01 4.64
N TYR A 81 -8.58 2.91 3.62
CA TYR A 81 -8.63 3.88 2.53
C TYR A 81 -8.96 5.28 3.03
N GLU A 82 -9.98 5.43 3.89
CA GLU A 82 -10.37 6.72 4.50
C GLU A 82 -9.21 7.35 5.27
N ILE A 83 -8.50 6.57 6.09
CA ILE A 83 -7.36 7.06 6.90
C ILE A 83 -6.22 7.57 6.00
N HIS A 84 -5.99 6.94 4.86
CA HIS A 84 -4.89 7.29 3.95
C HIS A 84 -5.35 8.06 2.70
N LEU A 85 -6.58 8.58 2.70
CA LEU A 85 -7.21 9.18 1.53
C LEU A 85 -6.38 10.33 0.95
N GLU A 86 -5.89 11.22 1.81
CA GLU A 86 -5.08 12.37 1.40
C GLU A 86 -3.78 11.93 0.71
N LYS A 87 -3.08 10.94 1.29
CA LYS A 87 -1.83 10.38 0.71
C LYS A 87 -2.11 9.70 -0.64
N ILE A 88 -3.23 8.98 -0.76
CA ILE A 88 -3.64 8.32 -2.01
C ILE A 88 -3.98 9.36 -3.08
N GLN A 89 -4.75 10.40 -2.72
CA GLN A 89 -5.12 11.47 -3.64
C GLN A 89 -3.90 12.22 -4.16
N ALA A 90 -2.98 12.61 -3.28
CA ALA A 90 -1.73 13.28 -3.68
C ALA A 90 -0.91 12.47 -4.70
N LEU A 91 -0.81 11.15 -4.53
CA LEU A 91 -0.14 10.27 -5.50
C LEU A 91 -0.87 10.27 -6.86
N THR A 92 -2.20 10.19 -6.84
CA THR A 92 -3.00 10.14 -8.08
C THR A 92 -3.03 11.47 -8.82
N GLU A 93 -3.07 12.59 -8.10
CA GLU A 93 -3.02 13.93 -8.66
C GLU A 93 -1.67 14.19 -9.31
N SER A 94 -0.57 13.85 -8.64
CA SER A 94 0.78 13.97 -9.18
C SER A 94 0.92 13.21 -10.51
N TYR A 95 0.42 11.98 -10.57
CA TYR A 95 0.41 11.18 -11.81
C TYR A 95 -0.42 11.81 -12.93
N ASN A 96 -1.62 12.32 -12.61
CA ASN A 96 -2.49 12.97 -13.59
C ASN A 96 -1.88 14.27 -14.13
N SER A 97 -1.23 15.08 -13.27
CA SER A 97 -0.54 16.30 -13.70
C SER A 97 0.63 16.01 -14.66
N ILE A 98 1.37 14.91 -14.43
CA ILE A 98 2.45 14.48 -15.33
C ILE A 98 1.87 14.01 -16.67
N THR A 99 0.82 13.17 -16.63
CA THR A 99 0.23 12.59 -17.85
C THR A 99 -0.52 13.63 -18.69
N ALA A 100 -1.15 14.63 -18.06
CA ALA A 100 -1.86 15.70 -18.76
C ALA A 100 -0.93 16.73 -19.43
N ALA A 101 0.36 16.73 -19.10
CA ALA A 101 1.36 17.65 -19.64
C ALA A 101 2.14 17.07 -20.84
N VAL A 102 1.82 15.85 -21.28
CA VAL A 102 2.43 15.13 -22.41
C VAL A 102 1.44 15.01 -23.56
#